data_AF-A0A084G4A3-F1
#
_entry.id   AF-A0A084G4A3-F1
#
_cell.length_a   1.000
_cell.length_b   1.000
_cell.length_c   1.000
_cell.angle_alpha   90.00
_cell.angle_beta   90.00
_cell.angle_gamma   90.00
#
_symmetry.space_group_name_H-M   'P 1'
#
loop_
_entity.id
_entity.type
_entity.pdbx_description
1 polymer ?
#
loop_
_entity_poly.entity_id
_entity_poly.type
_entity_poly.pdbx_seq_one_letter_code
_entity_poly.pdbx_strand_id
1 'polypeptide(L)'
;MAAVLQHNETYQLRIYAGNSQVHNQVVSFDDTQAAYVLPSPTPAPRPLYFRPAPPSPCSPNPYTTLVVVQSPSSPPPTNPQLLALQGPAGKAEYRIVALDDPTPQGIGASILYDEWRVVENGGRILLRYGEDPSGLNHWILAKRSWGWILWWYEPTAANMEDLGEYVMVDVEVEARGAYSSEPTTTRPKDAAIVS
;
A
#
# COMPACT_ATOMS: atom_id res chain seq x y z
N MET A 1 1.10 -18.53 -5.90
CA MET A 1 1.08 -18.22 -7.36
C MET A 1 1.28 -16.72 -7.52
N ALA A 2 1.95 -16.22 -8.57
CA ALA A 2 2.00 -14.77 -8.80
C ALA A 2 0.62 -14.27 -9.24
N ALA A 3 0.12 -13.20 -8.61
CA ALA A 3 -1.10 -12.52 -9.02
C ALA A 3 -0.73 -11.23 -9.78
N VAL A 4 -1.70 -10.61 -10.46
CA VAL A 4 -1.51 -9.31 -11.12
C VAL A 4 -2.67 -8.40 -10.74
N LEU A 5 -2.34 -7.19 -10.31
CA LEU A 5 -3.32 -6.16 -10.05
C LEU A 5 -3.77 -5.53 -11.39
N GLN A 6 -5.07 -5.42 -11.59
CA GLN A 6 -5.67 -4.68 -12.69
C GLN A 6 -5.39 -3.18 -12.55
N HIS A 7 -4.93 -2.55 -13.64
CA HIS A 7 -4.54 -1.12 -13.66
C HIS A 7 -5.71 -0.15 -13.44
N ASN A 8 -6.94 -0.54 -13.78
CA ASN A 8 -8.15 0.28 -13.64
C ASN A 8 -8.84 0.12 -12.27
N GLU A 9 -8.36 -0.78 -11.42
CA GLU A 9 -8.90 -0.98 -10.09
C GLU A 9 -8.10 -0.22 -9.04
N THR A 10 -8.80 0.25 -8.00
CA THR A 10 -8.15 0.76 -6.79
C THR A 10 -8.20 -0.32 -5.72
N TYR A 11 -7.12 -0.43 -4.95
CA TYR A 11 -6.95 -1.41 -3.89
C TYR A 11 -6.74 -0.73 -2.54
N GLN A 12 -6.99 -1.47 -1.47
CA GLN A 12 -6.59 -1.11 -0.12
C GLN A 12 -5.85 -2.28 0.55
N LEU A 13 -5.16 -1.99 1.65
CA LEU A 13 -4.47 -2.99 2.45
C LEU A 13 -5.27 -3.33 3.71
N ARG A 14 -5.30 -4.62 4.04
CA ARG A 14 -5.97 -5.16 5.23
C ARG A 14 -5.09 -6.19 5.93
N ILE A 15 -5.12 -6.22 7.25
CA ILE A 15 -4.40 -7.21 8.05
C ILE A 15 -5.18 -8.53 8.05
N TYR A 16 -4.57 -9.61 7.56
CA TYR A 16 -5.20 -10.91 7.42
C TYR A 16 -4.77 -11.93 8.48
N ALA A 17 -3.50 -11.98 8.86
CA ALA A 17 -3.01 -12.82 9.96
C ALA A 17 -2.53 -11.92 11.11
N GLY A 18 -2.51 -12.45 12.35
CA GLY A 18 -2.11 -11.71 13.54
C GLY A 18 -2.92 -12.10 14.78
N ASN A 19 -2.84 -11.29 15.82
CA ASN A 19 -3.67 -11.46 17.02
C ASN A 19 -5.07 -10.85 16.83
N SER A 20 -5.97 -11.08 17.78
CA SER A 20 -7.35 -10.59 17.74
C SER A 20 -7.50 -9.06 17.77
N GLN A 21 -6.46 -8.30 18.12
CA GLN A 21 -6.51 -6.84 18.17
C GLN A 21 -6.31 -6.20 16.79
N VAL A 22 -5.54 -6.85 15.93
CA VAL A 22 -5.13 -6.32 14.62
C VAL A 22 -5.76 -7.05 13.45
N HIS A 23 -6.24 -8.28 13.66
CA HIS A 23 -6.88 -9.06 12.62
C HIS A 23 -8.05 -8.31 11.98
N ASN A 24 -8.12 -8.34 10.65
CA ASN A 24 -9.15 -7.72 9.83
C ASN A 24 -9.18 -6.18 9.87
N GLN A 25 -8.17 -5.53 10.45
CA GLN A 25 -8.03 -4.07 10.43
C GLN A 25 -7.59 -3.57 9.06
N VAL A 26 -8.16 -2.45 8.63
CA VAL A 26 -7.74 -1.75 7.41
C VAL A 26 -6.52 -0.91 7.73
N VAL A 27 -5.50 -0.98 6.87
CA VAL A 27 -4.28 -0.18 6.99
C VAL A 27 -4.57 1.25 6.55
N SER A 28 -4.06 2.20 7.31
CA SER A 28 -4.24 3.63 7.10
C SER A 28 -2.89 4.36 7.12
N PHE A 29 -2.86 5.58 6.58
CA PHE A 29 -1.71 6.47 6.70
C PHE A 29 -1.86 7.43 7.86
N ASP A 30 -0.79 7.65 8.60
CA ASP A 30 -0.70 8.75 9.57
C ASP A 30 -0.29 10.06 8.90
N ASP A 31 -0.22 11.12 9.69
CA ASP A 31 0.19 12.45 9.22
C ASP A 31 1.67 12.46 8.76
N THR A 32 2.46 11.44 9.12
CA THR A 32 3.83 11.22 8.64
C THR A 32 3.88 10.27 7.43
N GLN A 33 2.72 9.93 6.86
CA GLN A 33 2.54 9.01 5.75
C GLN A 33 3.00 7.58 6.02
N ALA A 34 3.16 7.19 7.29
CA ALA A 34 3.49 5.82 7.65
C ALA A 34 2.23 4.96 7.77
N ALA A 35 2.32 3.72 7.31
CA ALA A 35 1.22 2.76 7.41
C ALA A 35 1.04 2.26 8.86
N TYR A 36 -0.19 2.37 9.36
CA TYR A 36 -0.56 1.92 10.70
C TYR A 36 -1.93 1.24 10.73
N VAL A 37 -2.21 0.55 11.83
CA VAL A 37 -3.56 0.15 12.25
C VAL A 37 -3.84 0.59 13.68
N LEU A 38 -5.08 0.98 13.94
CA LEU A 38 -5.56 1.40 15.25
C LEU A 38 -6.54 0.38 15.81
N PRO A 39 -6.39 -0.08 17.08
CA PRO A 39 -7.35 -0.99 17.70
C PRO A 39 -8.72 -0.32 17.92
N SER A 40 -8.74 1.00 18.09
CA SER A 40 -9.97 1.81 18.23
C SER A 40 -9.69 3.27 17.86
N PRO A 41 -9.80 3.63 16.57
CA PRO A 41 -9.53 4.97 16.08
C PRO A 41 -10.70 5.93 16.31
N THR A 42 -10.51 6.91 17.21
CA THR A 42 -11.31 8.13 17.22
C THR A 42 -10.37 9.31 16.95
N PRO A 43 -10.48 10.01 15.80
CA PRO A 43 -11.42 9.78 14.68
C PRO A 43 -11.06 8.56 13.82
N ALA A 44 -12.02 8.11 13.00
CA ALA A 44 -11.83 6.97 12.09
C ALA A 44 -10.65 7.22 11.12
N PRO A 45 -9.81 6.20 10.87
CA PRO A 45 -8.56 6.37 10.17
C PRO A 45 -8.83 6.42 8.65
N ARG A 46 -8.01 7.15 7.90
CA ARG A 46 -8.14 7.25 6.44
C ARG A 46 -7.50 6.04 5.78
N PRO A 47 -8.25 5.17 5.09
CA PRO A 47 -7.67 3.99 4.48
C PRO A 47 -6.59 4.36 3.47
N LEU A 48 -5.55 3.53 3.40
CA LEU A 48 -4.55 3.59 2.35
C LEU A 48 -5.15 3.01 1.07
N TYR A 49 -5.26 3.84 0.03
CA TYR A 49 -5.65 3.40 -1.29
C TYR A 49 -4.49 3.52 -2.27
N PHE A 50 -4.38 2.54 -3.16
CA PHE A 50 -3.33 2.50 -4.17
C PHE A 50 -3.79 1.80 -5.44
N ARG A 51 -3.05 2.00 -6.53
CA ARG A 51 -3.24 1.30 -7.80
C ARG A 51 -1.88 1.05 -8.46
N PRO A 52 -1.80 0.13 -9.43
CA PRO A 52 -0.62 0.01 -10.28
C PRO A 52 -0.29 1.34 -10.95
N ALA A 53 0.99 1.71 -11.00
CA ALA A 53 1.41 2.86 -11.78
C ALA A 53 1.02 2.67 -13.26
N PRO A 54 0.70 3.75 -13.99
CA PRO A 54 0.52 3.67 -15.43
C PRO A 54 1.75 3.04 -16.09
N PRO A 55 1.58 2.20 -17.12
CA PRO A 55 2.70 1.62 -17.83
C PRO A 55 3.62 2.74 -18.35
N SER A 56 4.86 2.77 -17.87
CA SER A 56 5.87 3.66 -18.44
C SER A 56 6.46 2.98 -19.67
N PRO A 57 6.50 3.64 -20.84
CA PRO A 57 7.08 3.07 -22.05
C PRO A 57 8.58 2.78 -21.92
N CYS A 58 9.24 3.33 -20.89
CA CYS A 58 10.65 3.14 -20.60
C CYS A 58 10.92 2.25 -19.36
N SER A 59 9.88 1.74 -18.68
CA SER A 59 10.07 0.84 -17.53
C SER A 59 9.87 -0.61 -17.97
N PRO A 60 10.88 -1.49 -17.78
CA PRO A 60 10.77 -2.90 -18.16
C PRO A 60 9.78 -3.70 -17.30
N ASN A 61 9.21 -3.12 -16.24
CA ASN A 61 8.34 -3.84 -15.32
C ASN A 61 7.01 -3.10 -15.06
N PRO A 62 5.94 -3.41 -15.80
CA PRO A 62 4.68 -2.64 -15.74
C PRO A 62 3.83 -2.88 -14.47
N TYR A 63 4.28 -3.68 -13.50
CA TYR A 63 3.44 -4.11 -12.36
C TYR A 63 4.10 -4.00 -10.97
N THR A 64 5.27 -3.38 -10.83
CA THR A 64 6.01 -3.37 -9.57
C THR A 64 6.01 -2.02 -8.85
N THR A 65 5.58 -0.95 -9.51
CA THR A 65 5.39 0.37 -8.90
C THR A 65 3.92 0.59 -8.58
N LEU A 66 3.63 1.05 -7.36
CA LEU A 66 2.28 1.35 -6.89
C LEU A 66 2.16 2.85 -6.59
N VAL A 67 1.07 3.47 -7.04
CA VAL A 67 0.78 4.88 -6.77
C VAL A 67 -0.35 5.00 -5.75
N VAL A 68 -0.17 5.90 -4.79
CA VAL A 68 -1.15 6.18 -3.73
C VAL A 68 -2.21 7.15 -4.24
N VAL A 69 -3.46 6.92 -3.84
CA VAL A 69 -4.60 7.77 -4.20
C VAL A 69 -5.44 8.13 -2.98
N GLN A 70 -6.12 9.27 -3.04
CA GLN A 70 -6.89 9.78 -1.89
C GLN A 70 -8.19 9.00 -1.64
N SER A 71 -8.80 8.45 -2.70
CA SER A 71 -10.03 7.65 -2.60
C SER A 71 -10.11 6.63 -3.73
N PRO A 72 -10.95 5.58 -3.60
CA PRO A 72 -11.15 4.57 -4.66
C PRO A 72 -11.63 5.17 -5.99
N SER A 73 -12.41 6.25 -5.89
CA SER A 73 -13.00 6.99 -7.00
C SER A 73 -12.22 8.25 -7.35
N SER A 74 -10.92 8.34 -7.02
CA SER A 74 -10.07 9.46 -7.47
C SER A 74 -9.41 9.12 -8.82
N PRO A 75 -9.28 10.06 -9.78
CA PRO A 75 -8.52 9.80 -10.99
C PRO A 75 -7.03 9.61 -10.64
N PRO A 76 -6.21 9.03 -11.54
CA PRO A 76 -4.78 8.97 -11.32
C PRO A 76 -4.22 10.38 -11.06
N PRO A 77 -3.44 10.58 -10.00
CA PRO A 77 -2.85 11.89 -9.72
C PRO A 77 -1.82 12.27 -10.78
N THR A 78 -1.76 13.55 -11.15
CA THR A 78 -0.79 14.09 -12.11
C THR A 78 0.64 13.96 -11.59
N ASN A 79 0.83 14.17 -10.29
CA ASN A 79 2.08 13.94 -9.56
C ASN A 79 1.79 12.88 -8.48
N PRO A 80 1.93 11.58 -8.81
CA PRO A 80 1.60 10.51 -7.89
C PRO A 80 2.64 10.40 -6.78
N GLN A 81 2.17 10.22 -5.54
CA GLN A 81 2.98 9.64 -4.48
C GLN A 81 3.15 8.14 -4.76
N LEU A 82 4.37 7.64 -4.61
CA LEU A 82 4.67 6.23 -4.74
C LEU A 82 4.56 5.55 -3.38
N LEU A 83 3.96 4.36 -3.36
CA LEU A 83 4.04 3.48 -2.21
C LEU A 83 5.47 2.94 -2.12
N ALA A 84 6.11 3.17 -0.98
CA ALA A 84 7.50 2.82 -0.76
C ALA A 84 7.70 2.17 0.60
N LEU A 85 8.87 1.57 0.77
CA LEU A 85 9.45 1.14 2.01
C LEU A 85 10.55 2.13 2.38
N GLN A 86 10.55 2.62 3.62
CA GLN A 86 11.58 3.52 4.14
C GLN A 86 12.08 3.00 5.47
N GLY A 87 13.41 2.99 5.63
CA GLY A 87 14.05 2.50 6.85
C GLY A 87 15.48 2.99 7.00
N PRO A 88 16.07 2.87 8.20
CA PRO A 88 17.49 3.11 8.40
C PRO A 88 18.33 2.18 7.53
N ALA A 89 19.35 2.74 6.89
CA ALA A 89 20.21 1.97 5.99
C ALA A 89 20.91 0.82 6.73
N GLY A 90 20.87 -0.38 6.14
CA GLY A 90 21.57 -1.56 6.66
C GLY A 90 20.93 -2.25 7.87
N LYS A 91 19.76 -1.81 8.33
CA LYS A 91 19.03 -2.42 9.44
C LYS A 91 17.93 -3.40 9.03
N ALA A 92 17.57 -3.46 7.75
CA ALA A 92 16.51 -4.34 7.25
C ALA A 92 15.14 -4.18 7.97
N GLU A 93 14.86 -2.96 8.47
CA GLU A 93 13.58 -2.58 9.07
C GLU A 93 12.98 -1.45 8.24
N TYR A 94 11.87 -1.70 7.55
CA TYR A 94 11.27 -0.71 6.66
C TYR A 94 9.79 -0.52 6.98
N ARG A 95 9.37 0.72 7.19
CA ARG A 95 7.95 1.07 7.26
C ARG A 95 7.40 1.33 5.85
N ILE A 96 6.13 0.99 5.62
CA ILE A 96 5.45 1.44 4.41
C ILE A 96 5.18 2.94 4.52
N VAL A 97 5.53 3.69 3.47
CA VAL A 97 5.33 5.13 3.35
C VAL A 97 4.76 5.51 1.97
N ALA A 98 4.17 6.70 1.87
CA ALA A 98 3.87 7.35 0.59
C ALA A 98 4.85 8.50 0.37
N LEU A 99 5.55 8.54 -0.78
CA LEU A 99 6.56 9.56 -1.03
C LEU A 99 6.36 10.23 -2.39
N ASP A 100 6.53 11.55 -2.40
CA ASP A 100 6.71 12.33 -3.63
C ASP A 100 8.16 12.12 -4.11
N ASP A 101 8.33 11.67 -5.36
CA ASP A 101 9.65 11.50 -6.01
C ASP A 101 10.70 10.78 -5.13
N PRO A 102 10.49 9.49 -4.78
CA PRO A 102 11.39 8.77 -3.88
C PRO A 102 12.78 8.57 -4.51
N THR A 103 13.80 9.20 -3.92
CA THR A 103 15.20 8.90 -4.23
C THR A 103 15.64 7.64 -3.47
N PRO A 104 16.27 6.64 -4.12
CA PRO A 104 16.59 5.36 -3.46
C PRO A 104 17.47 5.46 -2.20
N GLN A 105 18.22 6.56 -2.08
CA GLN A 105 19.18 6.79 -1.00
C GLN A 105 18.97 8.18 -0.41
N GLY A 106 18.79 8.23 0.91
CA GLY A 106 18.81 9.44 1.71
C GLY A 106 19.90 9.38 2.78
N ILE A 107 20.17 10.50 3.45
CA ILE A 107 21.14 10.53 4.56
C ILE A 107 20.63 9.60 5.67
N GLY A 108 21.32 8.47 5.87
CA GLY A 108 20.99 7.48 6.90
C GLY A 108 19.76 6.61 6.61
N ALA A 109 19.13 6.74 5.44
CA ALA A 109 17.89 6.02 5.11
C ALA A 109 17.96 5.38 3.71
N SER A 110 17.34 4.20 3.60
CA SER A 110 17.11 3.50 2.34
C SER A 110 15.63 3.61 1.97
N ILE A 111 15.36 3.86 0.70
CA ILE A 111 14.01 4.00 0.14
C ILE A 111 13.85 3.04 -1.04
N LEU A 112 12.77 2.26 -1.01
CA LEU A 112 12.54 1.10 -1.86
C LEU A 112 11.10 1.16 -2.38
N TYR A 113 10.85 1.26 -3.69
CA TYR A 113 9.49 1.62 -4.19
C TYR A 113 9.01 0.90 -5.46
N ASP A 114 9.89 0.18 -6.15
CA ASP A 114 9.66 -0.36 -7.49
C ASP A 114 9.71 -1.89 -7.57
N GLU A 115 9.66 -2.60 -6.43
CA GLU A 115 9.68 -4.06 -6.38
C GLU A 115 8.45 -4.69 -5.73
N TRP A 116 7.28 -4.06 -5.76
CA TRP A 116 6.09 -4.68 -5.17
C TRP A 116 5.69 -5.97 -5.90
N ARG A 117 5.36 -7.01 -5.13
CA ARG A 117 4.82 -8.27 -5.65
C ARG A 117 3.48 -8.57 -4.99
N VAL A 118 2.56 -9.12 -5.77
CA VAL A 118 1.30 -9.65 -5.24
C VAL A 118 1.25 -11.16 -5.48
N VAL A 119 0.93 -11.89 -4.42
CA VAL A 119 0.99 -13.35 -4.40
C VAL A 119 -0.37 -13.88 -4.00
N GLU A 120 -0.89 -14.83 -4.78
CA GLU A 120 -2.06 -15.58 -4.40
C GLU A 120 -1.67 -16.72 -3.44
N ASN A 121 -2.34 -16.75 -2.29
CA ASN A 121 -2.22 -17.77 -1.26
C ASN A 121 -3.60 -18.05 -0.63
N GLY A 122 -4.08 -19.30 -0.71
CA GLY A 122 -5.35 -19.70 -0.08
C GLY A 122 -6.58 -18.92 -0.57
N GLY A 123 -6.60 -18.51 -1.84
CA GLY A 123 -7.69 -17.71 -2.42
C GLY A 123 -7.65 -16.22 -2.07
N ARG A 124 -6.53 -15.73 -1.49
CA ARG A 124 -6.31 -14.33 -1.14
C ARG A 124 -5.11 -13.77 -1.87
N ILE A 125 -5.15 -12.47 -2.14
CA ILE A 125 -4.04 -11.74 -2.75
C ILE A 125 -3.27 -11.06 -1.63
N LEU A 126 -2.00 -11.40 -1.46
CA LEU A 126 -1.13 -10.86 -0.41
C LEU A 126 -0.08 -9.94 -1.01
N LEU A 127 0.25 -8.85 -0.31
CA LEU A 127 1.33 -7.94 -0.68
C LEU A 127 2.68 -8.45 -0.15
N ARG A 128 3.71 -8.35 -0.97
CA ARG A 128 5.12 -8.63 -0.64
C ARG A 128 6.02 -7.59 -1.30
N TYR A 129 7.21 -7.41 -0.74
CA TYR A 129 8.29 -6.70 -1.42
C TYR A 129 9.17 -7.72 -2.17
N GLY A 130 9.67 -7.34 -3.34
CA GLY A 130 10.24 -8.25 -4.34
C GLY A 130 11.65 -8.71 -4.02
N GLU A 131 12.38 -7.94 -3.23
CA GLU A 131 13.67 -8.29 -2.67
C GLU A 131 13.48 -8.97 -1.31
N ASP A 132 13.60 -10.29 -1.31
CA ASP A 132 13.74 -11.11 -0.10
C ASP A 132 14.71 -12.27 -0.38
N PRO A 133 16.01 -11.98 -0.58
CA PRO A 133 17.00 -12.98 -0.97
C PRO A 133 17.24 -14.02 0.13
N SER A 134 17.01 -13.67 1.39
CA SER A 134 17.13 -14.56 2.54
C SER A 134 15.84 -15.35 2.83
N GLY A 135 14.69 -14.86 2.37
CA GLY A 135 13.38 -15.43 2.71
C GLY A 135 12.98 -15.18 4.17
N LEU A 136 13.70 -14.29 4.86
CA LEU A 136 13.57 -14.06 6.31
C LEU A 136 12.66 -12.86 6.60
N ASN A 137 12.44 -12.01 5.60
CA ASN A 137 11.66 -10.80 5.79
C ASN A 137 10.17 -11.13 5.89
N HIS A 138 9.50 -10.46 6.81
CA HIS A 138 8.07 -10.66 7.01
C HIS A 138 7.39 -9.35 7.42
N TRP A 139 6.08 -9.28 7.19
CA TRP A 139 5.29 -8.19 7.72
C TRP A 139 5.10 -8.37 9.22
N ILE A 140 5.38 -7.33 9.97
CA ILE A 140 5.04 -7.24 11.39
C ILE A 140 4.23 -5.98 11.66
N LEU A 141 3.41 -6.06 12.69
CA LEU A 141 2.89 -4.88 13.37
C LEU A 141 3.64 -4.71 14.68
N ALA A 142 4.38 -3.60 14.79
CA ALA A 142 5.07 -3.22 16.02
C ALA A 142 4.20 -2.23 16.81
N LYS A 143 4.02 -2.49 18.11
CA LYS A 143 3.18 -1.69 18.97
C LYS A 143 3.86 -0.37 19.34
N ARG A 144 3.06 0.69 19.33
CA ARG A 144 3.38 2.04 19.81
C ARG A 144 2.32 2.47 20.82
N SER A 145 2.60 3.56 21.54
CA SER A 145 1.67 4.10 22.55
C SER A 145 0.29 4.43 22.00
N TRP A 146 0.21 4.77 20.72
CA TRP A 146 -1.01 5.21 20.05
C TRP A 146 -1.59 4.18 19.09
N GLY A 147 -0.88 3.13 18.71
CA GLY A 147 -1.33 2.20 17.65
C GLY A 147 -0.31 1.14 17.28
N TRP A 148 -0.46 0.55 16.10
CA TRP A 148 0.45 -0.45 15.56
C TRP A 148 0.98 0.02 14.20
N ILE A 149 2.30 0.04 14.04
CA ILE A 149 2.94 0.45 12.78
C ILE A 149 3.31 -0.81 11.99
N LEU A 150 3.05 -0.79 10.68
CA LEU A 150 3.36 -1.89 9.77
C LEU A 150 4.79 -1.78 9.24
N TRP A 151 5.57 -2.83 9.46
CA TRP A 151 6.97 -2.93 9.03
C TRP A 151 7.20 -4.16 8.17
N TRP A 152 8.00 -4.02 7.12
CA TRP A 152 8.74 -5.09 6.47
C TRP A 152 10.03 -5.29 7.24
N TYR A 153 10.18 -6.43 7.90
CA TYR A 153 11.21 -6.61 8.91
C TYR A 153 11.95 -7.93 8.74
N GLU A 154 13.28 -7.84 8.72
CA GLU A 154 14.20 -8.97 8.86
C GLU A 154 14.85 -8.92 10.25
N PRO A 155 14.66 -9.93 11.12
CA PRO A 155 15.36 -9.98 12.39
C PRO A 155 16.87 -10.15 12.17
N THR A 156 17.64 -9.16 12.57
CA THR A 156 19.11 -9.15 12.52
C THR A 156 19.68 -8.82 13.91
N ALA A 157 20.95 -9.16 14.13
CA ALA A 157 21.64 -8.76 15.36
C ALA A 157 21.61 -7.24 15.63
N ALA A 158 21.40 -6.42 14.59
CA ALA A 158 21.37 -4.96 14.68
C ALA A 158 20.01 -4.37 15.08
N ASN A 159 18.91 -5.13 14.97
CA ASN A 159 17.55 -4.60 15.17
C ASN A 159 16.64 -5.47 16.06
N MET A 160 17.10 -6.65 16.51
CA MET A 160 16.28 -7.60 17.31
C MET A 160 15.68 -7.00 18.60
N GLU A 161 16.31 -5.96 19.15
CA GLU A 161 15.84 -5.28 20.37
C GLU A 161 14.92 -4.08 20.09
N ASP A 162 14.84 -3.62 18.82
CA ASP A 162 14.21 -2.34 18.45
C ASP A 162 12.66 -2.41 18.36
N LEU A 163 12.09 -3.63 18.30
CA LEU A 163 10.66 -3.80 18.02
C LEU A 163 9.74 -3.68 19.24
N GLY A 164 10.22 -4.02 20.44
CA GLY A 164 9.35 -4.16 21.61
C GLY A 164 8.27 -5.23 21.43
N GLU A 165 7.01 -4.90 21.70
CA GLU A 165 5.87 -5.79 21.43
C GLU A 165 5.53 -5.75 19.92
N TYR A 166 5.56 -6.90 19.26
CA TYR A 166 5.18 -7.03 17.86
C TYR A 166 4.38 -8.30 17.60
N VAL A 167 3.68 -8.32 16.47
CA VAL A 167 3.01 -9.51 15.94
C VAL A 167 3.33 -9.68 14.46
N MET A 168 3.65 -10.90 14.06
CA MET A 168 3.77 -11.24 12.63
C MET A 168 2.39 -11.24 12.00
N VAL A 169 2.30 -10.70 10.78
CA VAL A 169 1.03 -10.54 10.06
C VAL A 169 1.18 -10.90 8.59
N ASP A 170 0.02 -11.11 7.96
CA ASP A 170 -0.10 -11.06 6.51
C ASP A 170 -0.89 -9.82 6.11
N VAL A 171 -0.50 -9.22 4.99
CA VAL A 171 -1.16 -8.04 4.43
C VAL A 171 -1.89 -8.45 3.16
N GLU A 172 -3.21 -8.45 3.23
CA GLU A 172 -4.11 -8.72 2.11
C GLU A 172 -4.36 -7.45 1.29
N VAL A 173 -4.43 -7.64 -0.02
CA VAL A 173 -4.79 -6.64 -1.02
C VAL A 173 -6.26 -6.85 -1.40
N GLU A 174 -7.10 -5.85 -1.12
CA GLU A 174 -8.54 -5.92 -1.36
C GLU A 174 -8.94 -4.90 -2.44
N ALA A 175 -9.62 -5.36 -3.50
CA ALA A 175 -10.16 -4.51 -4.54
C ALA A 175 -11.33 -3.65 -4.01
N ARG A 176 -11.34 -2.37 -4.38
CA ARG A 176 -12.34 -1.37 -3.99
C ARG A 176 -12.98 -0.70 -5.21
N GLY A 177 -13.26 -1.49 -6.25
CA GLY A 177 -13.99 -1.05 -7.44
C GLY A 177 -13.26 0.00 -8.29
N ALA A 178 -13.67 0.12 -9.55
CA ALA A 178 -13.11 1.05 -10.53
C ALA A 178 -13.98 2.31 -10.69
N TYR A 179 -13.36 3.37 -11.22
CA TYR A 179 -14.07 4.41 -11.97
C TYR A 179 -14.86 3.74 -13.10
N SER A 180 -16.20 3.82 -13.08
CA SER A 180 -16.98 3.62 -14.30
C SER A 180 -16.91 4.92 -15.10
N SER A 181 -15.94 5.06 -16.00
CA SER A 181 -15.95 6.11 -17.00
C SER A 181 -16.85 5.70 -18.17
N GLU A 182 -18.17 5.75 -17.98
CA GLU A 182 -19.08 5.92 -19.11
C GLU A 182 -19.51 7.39 -19.17
N PRO A 183 -19.27 8.12 -20.27
CA PRO A 183 -19.91 9.39 -20.47
C PRO A 183 -21.40 9.14 -20.68
N THR A 184 -22.23 9.58 -19.73
CA THR A 184 -23.66 9.78 -19.98
C THR A 184 -23.79 10.76 -21.13
N THR A 185 -23.87 10.23 -22.35
CA THR A 185 -24.27 10.99 -23.52
C THR A 185 -25.76 11.23 -23.38
N THR A 186 -26.13 12.24 -22.59
CA THR A 186 -27.47 12.81 -22.64
C THR A 186 -27.58 13.49 -24.00
N ARG A 187 -28.20 12.78 -24.92
CA ARG A 187 -28.63 13.26 -26.24
C ARG A 187 -29.28 14.64 -26.09
N PRO A 188 -28.94 15.66 -26.91
CA PRO A 188 -29.62 16.95 -26.85
C PRO A 188 -31.08 16.76 -27.24
N LYS A 189 -32.00 17.17 -26.35
CA LYS A 189 -33.40 17.43 -26.70
C LYS A 189 -33.51 18.90 -27.11
N ASP A 190 -33.20 19.18 -28.36
CA ASP A 190 -33.79 20.32 -29.05
C ASP A 190 -34.62 19.78 -30.22
N ALA A 191 -35.93 19.91 -30.09
CA ALA A 191 -36.82 20.25 -31.19
C ALA A 191 -38.18 20.64 -30.58
N ALA A 192 -38.38 21.94 -30.48
CA ALA A 192 -39.68 22.56 -30.31
C ALA A 192 -40.64 22.13 -31.43
N ILE A 193 -41.92 21.93 -31.09
CA ILE A 193 -43.02 22.29 -32.00
C ILE A 193 -44.06 23.04 -31.18
N VAL A 194 -44.16 24.32 -31.50
CA VAL A 194 -45.29 25.21 -31.28
C VAL A 194 -46.43 24.74 -32.18
N SER A 195 -47.64 24.56 -31.63
CA SER A 195 -48.95 24.84 -32.25
C SER A 195 -50.03 24.69 -31.18
#